data_AF-A0A936N6Q6-F1
#
_entry.id   AF-A0A936N6Q6-F1
#
_cell.length_a   1.000
_cell.length_b   1.000
_cell.length_c   1.000
_cell.angle_alpha   90.00
_cell.angle_beta   90.00
_cell.angle_gamma   90.00
#
_symmetry.space_group_name_H-M   'P 1'
#
loop_
_entity.id
_entity.type
_entity.pdbx_description
1 polymer ?
#
loop_
_entity_poly.entity_id
_entity_poly.type
_entity_poly.pdbx_seq_one_letter_code
_entity_poly.pdbx_strand_id
1 'polypeptide(L)'
;MAFAIYFLLLLLIILRGSRITLFHDEIINRKNFTFFFILKVLAIPAFYFLFLKLYGGIEKFDAGKFFFDAKTIGNFAFQNFPEYVKTIFGLQDETEGGHFYKMIIEPTFNWENGAEKDFFYNDNRVVIRIHAIIHLIAFNSYFVHALWACFFSYIGSVLIYKSLKNFFPGKEKLFFVLICFFPSLWLYTGALLKEPWCVFFFGSIIYTTKQLTERGFSIKRILAFAFLLLVSIMLKPYILFFGLISFLLFYAIQTKVIAKWRIAVFTGAILVLALTANLTVLQIKKISLYDVAVGRLLRFDDVAKGGIFLTDTQQLIRVDYDWNLLSKDSLSKNHFKLKKGTPYVYWEFSHKNDTLRNYFNTNTTSSYSLAYVIPKAGSNIQVKQNNAAYTLLNSLYYTMAYPLFVNAKGAVQYLASFENLILLLSVLLIISGCLSSSKEKFPTYFFLFLSLSIFMLIGFTTPNSGAILRYRAPMAIFLLAGALYFVDFFKIKQGKLRF
;
A
#
# COMPACT_ATOMS: atom_id res chain seq x y z
N MET A 1 -12.17 -12.41 24.78
CA MET A 1 -11.96 -13.88 24.79
C MET A 1 -11.42 -14.39 23.46
N ALA A 2 -12.12 -14.22 22.33
CA ALA A 2 -11.70 -14.74 21.02
C ALA A 2 -10.27 -14.37 20.59
N PHE A 3 -9.88 -13.10 20.74
CA PHE A 3 -8.51 -12.65 20.44
C PHE A 3 -7.43 -13.46 21.16
N ALA A 4 -7.58 -13.67 22.47
CA ALA A 4 -6.61 -14.40 23.28
C ALA A 4 -6.49 -15.87 22.83
N ILE A 5 -7.63 -16.51 22.50
CA ILE A 5 -7.66 -17.88 22.00
C ILE A 5 -6.89 -17.98 20.68
N TYR A 6 -7.22 -17.14 19.69
CA TYR A 6 -6.51 -17.13 18.41
C TYR A 6 -5.03 -16.80 18.58
N PHE A 7 -4.69 -15.83 19.44
CA PHE A 7 -3.31 -15.47 19.70
C PHE A 7 -2.51 -16.66 20.27
N LEU A 8 -3.03 -17.36 21.27
CA LEU A 8 -2.40 -18.56 21.82
C LEU A 8 -2.28 -19.68 20.78
N LEU A 9 -3.32 -19.91 19.97
CA LEU A 9 -3.29 -20.90 18.90
C LEU A 9 -2.18 -20.58 17.87
N LEU A 10 -2.06 -19.33 17.45
CA LEU A 10 -1.03 -18.90 16.51
C LEU A 10 0.38 -19.02 17.11
N LEU A 11 0.56 -18.71 18.40
CA LEU A 11 1.83 -18.94 19.10
C LEU A 11 2.20 -20.42 19.15
N LEU A 12 1.22 -21.29 19.43
CA LEU A 12 1.41 -22.75 19.43
C LEU A 12 1.78 -23.26 18.04
N ILE A 13 1.16 -22.74 16.98
CA ILE A 13 1.49 -23.07 15.59
C ILE A 13 2.96 -22.73 15.28
N ILE A 14 3.46 -21.57 15.73
CA ILE A 14 4.86 -21.16 15.51
C ILE A 14 5.82 -22.03 16.34
N LEU A 15 5.51 -22.24 17.63
CA LEU A 15 6.39 -22.97 18.56
C LEU A 15 6.45 -24.47 18.24
N ARG A 16 5.30 -25.10 18.06
CA ARG A 16 5.14 -26.56 18.03
C ARG A 16 4.74 -27.12 16.67
N GLY A 17 4.54 -26.28 15.65
CA GLY A 17 4.23 -26.72 14.29
C GLY A 17 5.36 -27.52 13.64
N SER A 18 5.51 -28.80 13.99
CA SER A 18 6.50 -29.72 13.43
C SER A 18 6.32 -29.90 11.92
N ARG A 19 5.07 -29.89 11.45
CA ARG A 19 4.71 -29.95 10.02
C ARG A 19 5.01 -28.66 9.25
N ILE A 20 5.22 -27.54 9.94
CA ILE A 20 5.46 -26.24 9.33
C ILE A 20 6.97 -25.99 9.30
N THR A 21 7.61 -26.41 8.21
CA THR A 21 9.04 -26.17 7.95
C THR A 21 9.38 -24.68 7.81
N LEU A 22 8.38 -23.81 7.73
CA LEU A 22 8.56 -22.35 7.63
C LEU A 22 9.31 -21.76 8.83
N PHE A 23 9.07 -22.20 10.06
CA PHE A 23 9.71 -21.65 11.27
C PHE A 23 10.97 -22.42 11.70
N HIS A 24 11.47 -23.31 10.85
CA HIS A 24 12.74 -24.00 11.05
C HIS A 24 13.85 -23.23 10.35
N ASP A 25 14.82 -22.75 11.11
CA ASP A 25 15.98 -22.04 10.60
C ASP A 25 17.18 -22.31 11.52
N GLU A 26 18.38 -22.38 10.93
CA GLU A 26 19.63 -22.64 11.67
C GLU A 26 20.00 -21.48 12.60
N ILE A 27 19.61 -20.25 12.25
CA ILE A 27 20.04 -19.04 12.96
C ILE A 27 18.94 -18.55 13.90
N ILE A 28 17.70 -18.47 13.40
CA ILE A 28 16.55 -18.05 14.20
C ILE A 28 15.77 -19.28 14.64
N ASN A 29 15.94 -19.68 15.90
CA ASN A 29 15.16 -20.77 16.46
C ASN A 29 13.66 -20.41 16.58
N ARG A 30 12.81 -21.44 16.76
CA ARG A 30 11.35 -21.25 16.89
C ARG A 30 10.95 -20.33 18.04
N LYS A 31 11.65 -20.39 19.19
CA LYS A 31 11.35 -19.51 20.34
C LYS A 31 11.55 -18.03 19.97
N ASN A 32 12.60 -17.71 19.22
CA ASN A 32 12.85 -16.37 18.72
C ASN A 32 11.79 -15.96 17.70
N PHE A 33 11.39 -16.83 16.77
CA PHE A 33 10.26 -16.54 15.88
C PHE A 33 8.96 -16.27 16.65
N THR A 34 8.68 -17.01 17.72
CA THR A 34 7.52 -16.74 18.57
C THR A 34 7.65 -15.41 19.28
N PHE A 35 8.81 -15.11 19.86
CA PHE A 35 9.07 -13.83 20.53
C PHE A 35 8.89 -12.63 19.59
N PHE A 36 9.44 -12.71 18.37
CA PHE A 36 9.26 -11.67 17.37
C PHE A 36 7.80 -11.51 16.93
N PHE A 37 7.02 -12.60 16.86
CA PHE A 37 5.60 -12.50 16.57
C PHE A 37 4.83 -11.79 17.70
N ILE A 38 5.14 -12.09 18.97
CA ILE A 38 4.55 -11.38 20.13
C ILE A 38 4.79 -9.88 20.01
N LEU A 39 6.04 -9.47 19.75
CA LEU A 39 6.38 -8.06 19.56
C LEU A 39 5.70 -7.45 18.33
N LYS A 40 5.49 -8.23 17.26
CA LYS A 40 4.78 -7.74 16.07
C LYS A 40 3.30 -7.49 16.35
N VAL A 41 2.65 -8.34 17.14
CA VAL A 41 1.23 -8.21 17.53
C VAL A 41 0.96 -6.94 18.34
N LEU A 42 1.95 -6.38 19.03
CA LEU A 42 1.83 -5.09 19.72
C LEU A 42 1.50 -3.91 18.78
N ALA A 43 1.72 -4.06 17.45
CA ALA A 43 1.29 -3.08 16.47
C ALA A 43 -0.23 -2.88 16.43
N ILE A 44 -1.02 -3.92 16.77
CA ILE A 44 -2.48 -3.88 16.72
C ILE A 44 -3.05 -2.86 17.72
N PRO A 45 -2.79 -2.99 19.05
CA PRO A 45 -3.25 -1.98 20.00
C PRO A 45 -2.59 -0.61 19.76
N ALA A 46 -1.33 -0.56 19.30
CA ALA A 46 -0.66 0.69 18.97
C ALA A 46 -1.39 1.45 17.84
N PHE A 47 -1.74 0.77 16.74
CA PHE A 47 -2.50 1.35 15.64
C PHE A 47 -3.88 1.82 16.11
N TYR A 48 -4.62 0.96 16.81
CA TYR A 48 -5.98 1.28 17.25
C TYR A 48 -5.98 2.48 18.21
N PHE A 49 -5.08 2.51 19.20
CA PHE A 49 -4.97 3.60 20.15
C PHE A 49 -4.54 4.92 19.49
N LEU A 50 -3.60 4.87 18.54
CA LEU A 50 -3.18 6.04 17.78
C LEU A 50 -4.37 6.67 17.03
N PHE A 51 -5.18 5.85 16.36
CA PHE A 51 -6.34 6.33 15.60
C PHE A 51 -7.46 6.83 16.50
N LEU A 52 -7.70 6.15 17.62
CA LEU A 52 -8.67 6.60 18.63
C LEU A 52 -8.29 7.98 19.17
N LYS A 53 -7.03 8.18 19.57
CA LYS A 53 -6.58 9.42 20.21
C LYS A 53 -6.46 10.59 19.24
N LEU A 54 -5.98 10.36 18.02
CA LEU A 54 -5.69 11.44 17.06
C LEU A 54 -6.86 11.74 16.10
N TYR A 55 -7.71 10.75 15.84
CA TYR A 55 -8.76 10.87 14.83
C TYR A 55 -10.17 10.52 15.34
N GLY A 56 -10.32 10.19 16.63
CA GLY A 56 -11.60 9.88 17.26
C GLY A 56 -12.12 8.46 16.94
N GLY A 57 -11.31 7.61 16.32
CA GLY A 57 -11.68 6.24 15.96
C GLY A 57 -11.16 5.80 14.60
N ILE A 58 -11.52 4.58 14.19
CA ILE A 58 -11.11 3.97 12.91
C ILE A 58 -12.22 3.99 11.86
N GLU A 59 -13.47 4.27 12.26
CA GLU A 59 -14.72 4.08 11.50
C GLU A 59 -14.73 4.89 10.20
N LYS A 60 -14.16 6.10 10.24
CA LYS A 60 -14.09 7.00 9.08
C LYS A 60 -12.94 6.68 8.12
N PHE A 61 -12.04 5.77 8.49
CA PHE A 61 -10.82 5.45 7.75
C PHE A 61 -10.88 4.05 7.13
N ASP A 62 -9.93 3.76 6.23
CA ASP A 62 -9.85 2.49 5.50
C ASP A 62 -10.00 1.27 6.41
N ALA A 63 -9.36 1.26 7.58
CA ALA A 63 -9.41 0.12 8.50
C ALA A 63 -10.83 -0.15 9.05
N GLY A 64 -11.58 0.90 9.39
CA GLY A 64 -12.96 0.79 9.85
C GLY A 64 -13.92 0.47 8.71
N LYS A 65 -13.75 1.11 7.55
CA LYS A 65 -14.57 0.85 6.35
C LYS A 65 -14.41 -0.59 5.85
N PHE A 66 -13.18 -1.08 5.74
CA PHE A 66 -12.94 -2.49 5.36
C PHE A 66 -13.49 -3.47 6.40
N PHE A 67 -13.42 -3.15 7.69
CA PHE A 67 -14.04 -3.97 8.73
C PHE A 67 -15.56 -4.02 8.57
N PHE A 68 -16.19 -2.86 8.36
CA PHE A 68 -17.64 -2.77 8.15
C PHE A 68 -18.07 -3.57 6.90
N ASP A 69 -17.41 -3.35 5.76
CA ASP A 69 -17.76 -4.04 4.52
C ASP A 69 -17.56 -5.55 4.62
N ALA A 70 -16.44 -5.99 5.22
CA ALA A 70 -16.17 -7.40 5.44
C ALA A 70 -17.20 -8.05 6.38
N LYS A 71 -17.68 -7.30 7.39
CA LYS A 71 -18.75 -7.74 8.27
C LYS A 71 -20.08 -7.87 7.53
N THR A 72 -20.44 -6.89 6.70
CA THR A 72 -21.68 -6.92 5.90
C THR A 72 -21.72 -8.16 5.01
N ILE A 73 -20.63 -8.41 4.28
CA ILE A 73 -20.51 -9.58 3.39
C ILE A 73 -20.39 -10.89 4.19
N GLY A 74 -19.62 -10.89 5.28
CA GLY A 74 -19.48 -12.08 6.12
C GLY A 74 -20.80 -12.48 6.79
N ASN A 75 -21.62 -11.52 7.22
CA ASN A 75 -22.94 -11.77 7.78
C ASN A 75 -23.92 -12.33 6.73
N PHE A 76 -23.76 -11.92 5.47
CA PHE A 76 -24.55 -12.43 4.36
C PHE A 76 -24.37 -13.95 4.15
N ALA A 77 -23.23 -14.52 4.54
CA ALA A 77 -23.00 -15.96 4.51
C ALA A 77 -24.04 -16.76 5.32
N PHE A 78 -24.53 -16.19 6.44
CA PHE A 78 -25.54 -16.83 7.28
C PHE A 78 -26.97 -16.68 6.74
N GLN A 79 -27.19 -15.75 5.80
CA GLN A 79 -28.48 -15.53 5.15
C GLN A 79 -28.58 -16.31 3.84
N ASN A 80 -27.53 -16.25 3.00
CA ASN A 80 -27.47 -16.92 1.71
C ASN A 80 -26.03 -17.37 1.41
N PHE A 81 -25.69 -18.57 1.87
CA PHE A 81 -24.35 -19.12 1.72
C PHE A 81 -23.91 -19.31 0.25
N PRO A 82 -24.74 -19.83 -0.68
CA PRO A 82 -24.37 -19.93 -2.09
C PRO A 82 -24.00 -18.59 -2.73
N GLU A 83 -24.79 -17.55 -2.48
CA GLU A 83 -24.52 -16.21 -3.04
C GLU A 83 -23.29 -15.56 -2.38
N TYR A 84 -23.06 -15.81 -1.09
CA TYR A 84 -21.81 -15.46 -0.43
C TYR A 84 -20.59 -16.11 -1.11
N VAL A 85 -20.65 -17.41 -1.43
CA VAL A 85 -19.55 -18.09 -2.13
C VAL A 85 -19.30 -17.47 -3.50
N LYS A 86 -20.35 -17.16 -4.27
CA LYS A 86 -20.20 -16.42 -5.54
C LYS A 86 -19.49 -15.07 -5.32
N THR A 87 -19.87 -14.35 -4.26
CA THR A 87 -19.28 -13.05 -3.88
C THR A 87 -17.77 -13.14 -3.59
N ILE A 88 -17.35 -14.21 -2.92
CA ILE A 88 -15.93 -14.48 -2.64
C ILE A 88 -15.14 -14.73 -3.92
N PHE A 89 -15.73 -15.41 -4.91
CA PHE A 89 -15.08 -15.71 -6.18
C PHE A 89 -15.28 -14.64 -7.28
N GLY A 90 -16.13 -13.65 -7.06
CA GLY A 90 -16.41 -12.62 -8.06
C GLY A 90 -17.45 -13.03 -9.11
N LEU A 91 -18.34 -13.97 -8.79
CA LEU A 91 -19.38 -14.54 -9.67
C LEU A 91 -20.80 -14.07 -9.30
N GLN A 92 -20.92 -13.07 -8.43
CA GLN A 92 -22.18 -12.50 -7.97
C GLN A 92 -22.84 -11.61 -9.02
N ASP A 93 -24.17 -11.50 -8.96
CA ASP A 93 -24.94 -10.57 -9.80
C ASP A 93 -24.95 -9.17 -9.19
N GLU A 94 -24.34 -8.19 -9.87
CA GLU A 94 -24.23 -6.79 -9.41
C GLU A 94 -25.30 -5.88 -10.03
N THR A 95 -26.35 -6.42 -10.65
CA THR A 95 -27.42 -5.62 -11.26
C THR A 95 -28.09 -4.65 -10.28
N GLU A 96 -28.21 -3.37 -10.68
CA GLU A 96 -28.84 -2.33 -9.88
C GLU A 96 -30.27 -2.72 -9.48
N GLY A 97 -30.62 -2.52 -8.21
CA GLY A 97 -31.94 -2.86 -7.67
C GLY A 97 -32.17 -4.33 -7.36
N GLY A 98 -31.25 -5.23 -7.75
CA GLY A 98 -31.26 -6.64 -7.40
C GLY A 98 -31.06 -6.90 -5.90
N HIS A 99 -31.33 -8.13 -5.46
CA HIS A 99 -31.20 -8.52 -4.04
C HIS A 99 -29.76 -8.35 -3.52
N PHE A 100 -28.76 -8.78 -4.29
CA PHE A 100 -27.35 -8.63 -3.94
C PHE A 100 -26.96 -7.14 -3.82
N TYR A 101 -27.41 -6.31 -4.77
CA TYR A 101 -27.14 -4.87 -4.78
C TYR A 101 -27.61 -4.20 -3.49
N LYS A 102 -28.86 -4.43 -3.09
CA LYS A 102 -29.46 -3.84 -1.88
C LYS A 102 -28.83 -4.35 -0.58
N MET A 103 -28.43 -5.63 -0.54
CA MET A 103 -27.92 -6.25 0.68
C MET A 103 -26.41 -6.08 0.88
N ILE A 104 -25.65 -5.91 -0.20
CA ILE A 104 -24.18 -5.82 -0.16
C ILE A 104 -23.68 -4.50 -0.72
N ILE A 105 -24.02 -4.15 -1.97
CA ILE A 105 -23.40 -2.99 -2.64
C ILE A 105 -23.81 -1.69 -1.95
N GLU A 106 -25.11 -1.43 -1.85
CA GLU A 106 -25.68 -0.21 -1.26
C GLU A 106 -25.19 0.10 0.18
N PRO A 107 -25.12 -0.87 1.12
CA PRO A 107 -24.65 -0.59 2.47
C PRO A 107 -23.12 -0.48 2.59
N THR A 108 -22.34 -0.98 1.62
CA THR A 108 -20.86 -0.98 1.73
C THR A 108 -20.24 0.33 1.28
N PHE A 109 -19.08 0.66 1.86
CA PHE A 109 -18.39 1.92 1.58
C PHE A 109 -17.36 1.83 0.47
N ASN A 110 -16.59 0.74 0.43
CA ASN A 110 -15.41 0.58 -0.42
C ASN A 110 -15.50 -0.64 -1.35
N TRP A 111 -16.64 -1.34 -1.39
CA TRP A 111 -16.85 -2.45 -2.32
C TRP A 111 -16.99 -1.96 -3.76
N GLU A 112 -17.74 -0.88 -3.97
CA GLU A 112 -17.88 -0.22 -5.26
C GLU A 112 -16.85 0.91 -5.37
N ASN A 113 -16.08 0.93 -6.46
CA ASN A 113 -15.13 2.00 -6.74
C ASN A 113 -15.70 3.03 -7.75
N GLY A 114 -17.03 3.03 -7.96
CA GLY A 114 -17.69 3.78 -9.03
C GLY A 114 -17.41 3.24 -10.43
N ALA A 115 -17.78 4.01 -11.46
CA ALA A 115 -17.69 3.65 -12.88
C ALA A 115 -16.24 3.63 -13.46
N GLU A 116 -15.21 3.88 -12.65
CA GLU A 116 -13.83 4.04 -13.14
C GLU A 116 -13.13 2.69 -13.40
N LYS A 117 -12.97 2.35 -14.68
CA LYS A 117 -12.13 1.24 -15.15
C LYS A 117 -10.66 1.66 -15.23
N ASP A 118 -9.99 1.76 -14.09
CA ASP A 118 -8.59 2.17 -14.01
C ASP A 118 -7.60 1.17 -14.66
N PHE A 119 -6.51 1.69 -15.22
CA PHE A 119 -5.44 0.94 -15.92
C PHE A 119 -4.78 -0.16 -15.08
N PHE A 120 -4.87 -0.02 -13.76
CA PHE A 120 -4.37 -0.96 -12.75
C PHE A 120 -5.32 -0.95 -11.55
N TYR A 121 -6.34 -1.81 -11.62
CA TYR A 121 -7.38 -1.89 -10.62
C TYR A 121 -6.80 -2.26 -9.25
N ASN A 122 -6.70 -1.28 -8.34
CA ASN A 122 -6.29 -1.46 -6.95
C ASN A 122 -7.51 -1.90 -6.14
N ASP A 123 -7.84 -3.18 -6.27
CA ASP A 123 -9.10 -3.71 -5.80
C ASP A 123 -9.18 -3.70 -4.27
N ASN A 124 -10.16 -2.96 -3.73
CA ASN A 124 -10.51 -3.03 -2.31
C ASN A 124 -11.19 -4.36 -1.98
N ARG A 125 -11.92 -4.94 -2.94
CA ARG A 125 -12.70 -6.18 -2.80
C ARG A 125 -11.80 -7.36 -2.46
N VAL A 126 -10.55 -7.42 -2.94
CA VAL A 126 -9.62 -8.51 -2.54
C VAL A 126 -9.43 -8.56 -1.02
N VAL A 127 -9.17 -7.41 -0.40
CA VAL A 127 -8.98 -7.33 1.07
C VAL A 127 -10.29 -7.56 1.81
N ILE A 128 -11.39 -6.99 1.30
CA ILE A 128 -12.71 -7.18 1.88
C ILE A 128 -13.12 -8.66 1.85
N ARG A 129 -12.92 -9.37 0.72
CA ARG A 129 -13.20 -10.81 0.58
C ARG A 129 -12.40 -11.66 1.55
N ILE A 130 -11.09 -11.41 1.66
CA ILE A 130 -10.23 -12.13 2.61
C ILE A 130 -10.76 -11.92 4.04
N HIS A 131 -11.13 -10.70 4.40
CA HIS A 131 -11.66 -10.42 5.73
C HIS A 131 -13.10 -10.92 5.92
N ALA A 132 -13.93 -11.01 4.89
CA ALA A 132 -15.25 -11.61 4.97
C ALA A 132 -15.16 -13.11 5.30
N ILE A 133 -14.15 -13.81 4.75
CA ILE A 133 -13.85 -15.20 5.14
C ILE A 133 -13.40 -15.27 6.61
N ILE A 134 -12.51 -14.38 7.04
CA ILE A 134 -12.06 -14.32 8.44
C ILE A 134 -13.23 -13.99 9.37
N HIS A 135 -14.21 -13.19 8.93
CA HIS A 135 -15.37 -12.77 9.72
C HIS A 135 -16.17 -13.96 10.26
N LEU A 136 -16.27 -15.04 9.48
CA LEU A 136 -16.96 -16.28 9.88
C LEU A 136 -16.44 -16.89 11.17
N ILE A 137 -15.16 -16.63 11.50
CA ILE A 137 -14.49 -17.13 12.70
C ILE A 137 -14.06 -15.98 13.64
N ALA A 138 -14.33 -14.73 13.28
CA ALA A 138 -13.82 -13.57 14.02
C ALA A 138 -14.71 -13.13 15.19
N PHE A 139 -15.92 -13.70 15.31
CA PHE A 139 -16.91 -13.32 16.32
C PHE A 139 -17.15 -11.79 16.35
N ASN A 140 -17.24 -11.17 15.17
CA ASN A 140 -17.47 -9.73 15.01
C ASN A 140 -16.42 -8.84 15.72
N SER A 141 -15.19 -9.33 15.89
CA SER A 141 -14.10 -8.61 16.58
C SER A 141 -13.06 -8.05 15.61
N TYR A 142 -12.94 -6.72 15.54
CA TYR A 142 -11.90 -6.04 14.76
C TYR A 142 -10.48 -6.57 15.09
N PHE A 143 -10.19 -6.77 16.37
CA PHE A 143 -8.88 -7.23 16.82
C PHE A 143 -8.52 -8.63 16.32
N VAL A 144 -9.51 -9.52 16.12
CA VAL A 144 -9.27 -10.85 15.54
C VAL A 144 -8.91 -10.74 14.06
N HIS A 145 -9.58 -9.87 13.29
CA HIS A 145 -9.19 -9.61 11.90
C HIS A 145 -7.77 -9.03 11.80
N ALA A 146 -7.46 -8.04 12.65
CA ALA A 146 -6.13 -7.44 12.70
C ALA A 146 -5.05 -8.47 13.10
N LEU A 147 -5.36 -9.40 14.00
CA LEU A 147 -4.45 -10.48 14.40
C LEU A 147 -4.13 -11.43 13.25
N TRP A 148 -5.15 -11.86 12.49
CA TRP A 148 -4.93 -12.68 11.30
C TRP A 148 -4.12 -11.96 10.23
N ALA A 149 -4.46 -10.70 9.93
CA ALA A 149 -3.68 -9.87 9.01
C ALA A 149 -2.21 -9.74 9.45
N CYS A 150 -1.98 -9.47 10.74
CA CYS A 150 -0.65 -9.38 11.34
C CYS A 150 0.10 -10.72 11.20
N PHE A 151 -0.57 -11.87 11.44
CA PHE A 151 0.03 -13.19 11.29
C PHE A 151 0.44 -13.52 9.85
N PHE A 152 -0.42 -13.25 8.87
CA PHE A 152 -0.06 -13.44 7.46
C PHE A 152 1.08 -12.50 7.04
N SER A 153 1.07 -11.25 7.48
CA SER A 153 2.20 -10.35 7.24
C SER A 153 3.50 -10.87 7.85
N TYR A 154 3.43 -11.50 9.02
CA TYR A 154 4.59 -12.11 9.68
C TYR A 154 5.13 -13.31 8.90
N ILE A 155 4.26 -14.17 8.37
CA ILE A 155 4.65 -15.23 7.42
C ILE A 155 5.37 -14.60 6.22
N GLY A 156 4.84 -13.51 5.66
CA GLY A 156 5.51 -12.74 4.62
C GLY A 156 6.92 -12.31 5.01
N SER A 157 7.08 -11.68 6.17
CA SER A 157 8.38 -11.28 6.72
C SER A 157 9.37 -12.45 6.86
N VAL A 158 8.90 -13.62 7.32
CA VAL A 158 9.73 -14.84 7.42
C VAL A 158 10.14 -15.36 6.06
N LEU A 159 9.24 -15.31 5.06
CA LEU A 159 9.55 -15.70 3.69
C LEU A 159 10.59 -14.77 3.05
N ILE A 160 10.47 -13.45 3.25
CA ILE A 160 11.50 -12.47 2.83
C ILE A 160 12.85 -12.82 3.45
N TYR A 161 12.87 -13.03 4.77
CA TYR A 161 14.07 -13.43 5.51
C TYR A 161 14.72 -14.69 4.93
N LYS A 162 13.97 -15.79 4.80
CA LYS A 162 14.51 -17.05 4.28
C LYS A 162 15.02 -16.94 2.85
N SER A 163 14.47 -16.03 2.07
CA SER A 163 14.85 -15.86 0.68
C SER A 163 16.14 -15.07 0.53
N LEU A 164 16.38 -14.11 1.43
CA LEU A 164 17.48 -13.15 1.31
C LEU A 164 18.55 -13.25 2.40
N LYS A 165 18.38 -14.07 3.45
CA LYS A 165 19.34 -14.18 4.58
C LYS A 165 20.78 -14.48 4.15
N ASN A 166 20.97 -15.24 3.05
CA ASN A 166 22.29 -15.62 2.54
C ASN A 166 23.12 -14.41 2.06
N PHE A 167 22.49 -13.25 1.81
CA PHE A 167 23.19 -12.00 1.48
C PHE A 167 23.70 -11.25 2.72
N PHE A 168 23.35 -11.70 3.93
CA PHE A 168 23.64 -11.02 5.19
C PHE A 168 24.33 -11.93 6.22
N PRO A 169 25.43 -12.63 5.87
CA PRO A 169 26.11 -13.54 6.78
C PRO A 169 26.51 -12.81 8.08
N GLY A 170 26.12 -13.38 9.24
CA GLY A 170 26.35 -12.80 10.57
C GLY A 170 25.42 -11.65 10.97
N LYS A 171 24.48 -11.25 10.09
CA LYS A 171 23.51 -10.17 10.31
C LYS A 171 22.06 -10.60 10.07
N GLU A 172 21.81 -11.89 9.95
CA GLU A 172 20.53 -12.47 9.57
C GLU A 172 19.43 -12.11 10.60
N LYS A 173 19.74 -12.16 11.89
CA LYS A 173 18.82 -11.73 12.95
C LYS A 173 18.51 -10.23 12.86
N LEU A 174 19.50 -9.39 12.58
CA LEU A 174 19.31 -7.94 12.40
C LEU A 174 18.47 -7.65 11.16
N PHE A 175 18.73 -8.36 10.05
CA PHE A 175 17.90 -8.29 8.84
C PHE A 175 16.44 -8.63 9.14
N PHE A 176 16.19 -9.70 9.91
CA PHE A 176 14.82 -10.06 10.30
C PHE A 176 14.15 -9.00 11.17
N VAL A 177 14.89 -8.39 12.10
CA VAL A 177 14.41 -7.28 12.92
C VAL A 177 13.99 -6.09 12.04
N LEU A 178 14.80 -5.72 11.04
CA LEU A 178 14.46 -4.62 10.12
C LEU A 178 13.17 -4.90 9.34
N ILE A 179 12.98 -6.13 8.87
CA ILE A 179 11.77 -6.52 8.12
C ILE A 179 10.52 -6.50 9.02
N CYS A 180 10.65 -6.84 10.30
CA CYS A 180 9.49 -6.96 11.19
C CYS A 180 9.11 -5.65 11.89
N PHE A 181 10.09 -4.81 12.21
CA PHE A 181 9.95 -3.71 13.18
C PHE A 181 10.32 -2.32 12.62
N PHE A 182 10.51 -2.19 11.31
CA PHE A 182 10.59 -0.85 10.72
C PHE A 182 9.29 -0.07 11.04
N PRO A 183 9.34 1.16 11.62
CA PRO A 183 8.20 1.73 12.35
C PRO A 183 6.89 1.81 11.56
N SER A 184 6.90 2.42 10.37
CA SER A 184 5.71 2.50 9.51
C SER A 184 5.19 1.12 9.10
N LEU A 185 6.10 0.21 8.72
CA LEU A 185 5.73 -1.14 8.31
C LEU A 185 5.10 -1.93 9.47
N TRP A 186 5.70 -1.86 10.65
CA TRP A 186 5.20 -2.48 11.86
C TRP A 186 3.80 -1.97 12.19
N LEU A 187 3.61 -0.66 12.23
CA LEU A 187 2.33 -0.02 12.54
C LEU A 187 1.22 -0.43 11.55
N TYR A 188 1.45 -0.29 10.24
CA TYR A 188 0.41 -0.57 9.23
C TYR A 188 0.14 -2.06 9.01
N THR A 189 1.11 -2.94 9.31
CA THR A 189 0.87 -4.40 9.28
C THR A 189 0.10 -4.92 10.48
N GLY A 190 -0.08 -4.09 11.53
CA GLY A 190 -0.94 -4.38 12.68
C GLY A 190 -2.41 -4.00 12.50
N ALA A 191 -2.83 -3.57 11.32
CA ALA A 191 -4.19 -3.10 11.07
C ALA A 191 -4.90 -3.91 9.98
N LEU A 192 -6.24 -3.81 9.95
CA LEU A 192 -7.08 -4.35 8.89
C LEU A 192 -6.95 -3.46 7.63
N LEU A 193 -5.82 -3.56 6.94
CA LEU A 193 -5.47 -2.75 5.77
C LEU A 193 -4.93 -3.63 4.63
N LYS A 194 -4.58 -3.00 3.50
CA LYS A 194 -3.95 -3.70 2.36
C LYS A 194 -2.50 -4.08 2.64
N GLU A 195 -1.80 -3.33 3.49
CA GLU A 195 -0.36 -3.49 3.78
C GLU A 195 0.02 -4.88 4.35
N PRO A 196 -0.68 -5.46 5.35
CA PRO A 196 -0.38 -6.80 5.85
C PRO A 196 -0.40 -7.86 4.75
N TRP A 197 -1.43 -7.83 3.90
CA TRP A 197 -1.59 -8.74 2.76
C TRP A 197 -0.53 -8.50 1.68
N CYS A 198 -0.22 -7.22 1.42
CA CYS A 198 0.85 -6.86 0.50
C CYS A 198 2.19 -7.47 0.94
N VAL A 199 2.56 -7.38 2.22
CA VAL A 199 3.80 -7.99 2.76
C VAL A 199 3.76 -9.52 2.66
N PHE A 200 2.62 -10.14 2.96
CA PHE A 200 2.44 -11.59 2.83
C PHE A 200 2.68 -12.08 1.40
N PHE A 201 2.01 -11.47 0.41
CA PHE A 201 2.16 -11.84 -0.99
C PHE A 201 3.54 -11.47 -1.53
N PHE A 202 4.11 -10.33 -1.12
CA PHE A 202 5.46 -9.94 -1.54
C PHE A 202 6.52 -10.94 -1.04
N GLY A 203 6.45 -11.36 0.22
CA GLY A 203 7.32 -12.41 0.73
C GLY A 203 7.13 -13.75 0.01
N SER A 204 5.89 -14.10 -0.30
CA SER A 204 5.56 -15.31 -1.07
C SER A 204 6.11 -15.27 -2.51
N ILE A 205 6.09 -14.09 -3.14
CA ILE A 205 6.67 -13.85 -4.47
C ILE A 205 8.19 -14.07 -4.44
N ILE A 206 8.89 -13.44 -3.50
CA ILE A 206 10.35 -13.57 -3.37
C ILE A 206 10.73 -15.03 -3.12
N TYR A 207 9.99 -15.71 -2.24
CA TYR A 207 10.26 -17.11 -1.91
C TYR A 207 9.99 -18.06 -3.08
N THR A 208 8.85 -17.88 -3.77
CA THR A 208 8.48 -18.74 -4.91
C THR A 208 9.40 -18.53 -6.10
N THR A 209 9.78 -17.28 -6.40
CA THR A 209 10.75 -16.98 -7.47
C THR A 209 12.12 -17.59 -7.17
N LYS A 210 12.62 -17.47 -5.94
CA LYS A 210 13.84 -18.16 -5.50
C LYS A 210 13.75 -19.67 -5.71
N GLN A 211 12.66 -20.30 -5.26
CA GLN A 211 12.48 -21.74 -5.41
C GLN A 211 12.41 -22.18 -6.88
N LEU A 212 11.73 -21.42 -7.74
CA LEU A 212 11.65 -21.72 -9.17
C LEU A 212 13.03 -21.66 -9.83
N THR A 213 13.87 -20.71 -9.45
CA THR A 213 15.23 -20.57 -10.00
C THR A 213 16.20 -21.62 -9.44
N GLU A 214 16.16 -21.89 -8.13
CA GLU A 214 17.14 -22.79 -7.48
C GLU A 214 16.75 -24.27 -7.56
N ARG A 215 15.45 -24.60 -7.47
CA ARG A 215 14.94 -25.98 -7.42
C ARG A 215 14.21 -26.40 -8.69
N GLY A 216 14.13 -25.54 -9.71
CA GLY A 216 13.48 -25.78 -10.99
C GLY A 216 11.95 -25.80 -10.94
N PHE A 217 11.33 -26.18 -12.05
CA PHE A 217 9.88 -26.17 -12.22
C PHE A 217 9.20 -27.36 -11.53
N SER A 218 8.07 -27.09 -10.88
CA SER A 218 7.16 -28.11 -10.33
C SER A 218 5.74 -27.58 -10.47
N ILE A 219 4.77 -28.45 -10.74
CA ILE A 219 3.36 -28.04 -10.91
C ILE A 219 2.87 -27.22 -9.72
N LYS A 220 3.23 -27.59 -8.48
CA LYS A 220 2.86 -26.84 -7.26
C LYS A 220 3.45 -25.42 -7.27
N ARG A 221 4.70 -25.26 -7.72
CA ARG A 221 5.37 -23.96 -7.80
C ARG A 221 4.83 -23.09 -8.92
N ILE A 222 4.47 -23.70 -10.06
CA ILE A 222 3.85 -22.99 -11.19
C ILE A 222 2.45 -22.50 -10.81
N LEU A 223 1.62 -23.35 -10.20
CA LEU A 223 0.29 -22.97 -9.73
C LEU A 223 0.38 -21.87 -8.66
N ALA A 224 1.33 -21.97 -7.72
CA ALA A 224 1.58 -20.92 -6.74
C ALA A 224 2.00 -19.61 -7.41
N PHE A 225 2.89 -19.65 -8.40
CA PHE A 225 3.33 -18.46 -9.14
C PHE A 225 2.18 -17.83 -9.94
N ALA A 226 1.36 -18.64 -10.63
CA ALA A 226 0.19 -18.15 -11.37
C ALA A 226 -0.84 -17.49 -10.42
N PHE A 227 -1.09 -18.09 -9.26
CA PHE A 227 -1.94 -17.49 -8.22
C PHE A 227 -1.36 -16.16 -7.70
N LEU A 228 -0.06 -16.12 -7.42
CA LEU A 228 0.61 -14.88 -6.97
C LEU A 228 0.57 -13.80 -8.05
N LEU A 229 0.70 -14.16 -9.32
CA LEU A 229 0.56 -13.23 -10.44
C LEU A 229 -0.85 -12.61 -10.48
N LEU A 230 -1.89 -13.45 -10.38
CA LEU A 230 -3.29 -12.98 -10.34
C LEU A 230 -3.52 -11.99 -9.19
N VAL A 231 -3.13 -12.36 -7.97
CA VAL A 231 -3.28 -11.50 -6.79
C VAL A 231 -2.46 -10.22 -6.92
N SER A 232 -1.26 -10.30 -7.50
CA SER A 232 -0.38 -9.15 -7.70
C SER A 232 -1.02 -8.07 -8.55
N ILE A 233 -1.74 -8.47 -9.60
CA ILE A 233 -2.42 -7.56 -10.52
C ILE A 233 -3.61 -6.85 -9.84
N MET A 234 -4.31 -7.54 -8.93
CA MET A 234 -5.52 -7.01 -8.29
C MET A 234 -5.27 -6.21 -7.01
N LEU A 235 -4.32 -6.61 -6.16
CA LEU A 235 -4.20 -6.01 -4.82
C LEU A 235 -3.42 -4.68 -4.83
N LYS A 236 -2.17 -4.70 -5.28
CA LYS A 236 -1.30 -3.53 -5.40
C LYS A 236 -0.31 -3.75 -6.56
N PRO A 237 -0.76 -3.66 -7.82
CA PRO A 237 0.05 -3.99 -8.99
C PRO A 237 1.38 -3.25 -9.04
N TYR A 238 1.36 -1.95 -8.71
CA TYR A 238 2.58 -1.14 -8.69
C TYR A 238 3.66 -1.65 -7.73
N ILE A 239 3.30 -2.38 -6.66
CA ILE A 239 4.28 -3.01 -5.74
C ILE A 239 4.48 -4.48 -6.11
N LEU A 240 3.41 -5.25 -6.11
CA LEU A 240 3.47 -6.71 -6.17
C LEU A 240 3.88 -7.21 -7.56
N PHE A 241 3.27 -6.68 -8.62
CA PHE A 241 3.59 -7.11 -9.98
C PHE A 241 4.98 -6.63 -10.39
N PHE A 242 5.33 -5.38 -10.09
CA PHE A 242 6.68 -4.86 -10.30
C PHE A 242 7.74 -5.65 -9.51
N GLY A 243 7.47 -5.96 -8.25
CA GLY A 243 8.33 -6.80 -7.43
C GLY A 243 8.47 -8.22 -7.97
N LEU A 244 7.39 -8.83 -8.43
CA LEU A 244 7.40 -10.16 -9.05
C LEU A 244 8.35 -10.22 -10.25
N ILE A 245 8.24 -9.27 -11.16
CA ILE A 245 9.14 -9.16 -12.32
C ILE A 245 10.58 -8.93 -11.86
N SER A 246 10.78 -7.99 -10.92
CA SER A 246 12.10 -7.59 -10.45
C SER A 246 12.84 -8.73 -9.75
N PHE A 247 12.16 -9.49 -8.88
CA PHE A 247 12.75 -10.63 -8.17
C PHE A 247 12.96 -11.84 -9.07
N LEU A 248 12.07 -12.07 -10.04
CA LEU A 248 12.29 -13.10 -11.05
C LEU A 248 13.57 -12.83 -11.84
N LEU A 249 13.77 -11.59 -12.31
CA LEU A 249 15.00 -11.17 -12.99
C LEU A 249 16.21 -11.26 -12.07
N PHE A 250 16.10 -10.77 -10.82
CA PHE A 250 17.18 -10.82 -9.84
C PHE A 250 17.72 -12.24 -9.64
N TYR A 251 16.85 -13.20 -9.33
CA TYR A 251 17.28 -14.59 -9.09
C TYR A 251 17.79 -15.26 -10.38
N ALA A 252 17.15 -15.03 -11.53
CA ALA A 252 17.60 -15.56 -12.81
C ALA A 252 19.01 -15.05 -13.17
N ILE A 253 19.27 -13.76 -12.98
CA ILE A 253 20.56 -13.13 -13.27
C ILE A 253 21.62 -13.56 -12.25
N GLN A 254 21.26 -13.63 -10.96
CA GLN A 254 22.18 -14.08 -9.90
C GLN A 254 22.72 -15.48 -10.17
N THR A 255 21.91 -16.36 -10.75
CA THR A 255 22.29 -17.77 -11.00
C THR A 255 22.97 -17.97 -12.36
N LYS A 256 22.51 -17.29 -13.41
CA LYS A 256 22.91 -17.59 -14.80
C LYS A 256 23.91 -16.61 -15.41
N VAL A 257 24.10 -15.43 -14.83
CA VAL A 257 24.92 -14.35 -15.41
C VAL A 257 26.19 -14.16 -14.60
N ILE A 258 27.31 -14.00 -15.31
CA ILE A 258 28.63 -13.70 -14.74
C ILE A 258 28.57 -12.38 -13.97
N ALA A 259 29.14 -12.35 -12.76
CA ALA A 259 29.03 -11.23 -11.81
C ALA A 259 29.25 -9.84 -12.43
N LYS A 260 30.26 -9.69 -13.30
CA LYS A 260 30.60 -8.41 -13.95
C LYS A 260 29.48 -7.82 -14.82
N TRP A 261 28.60 -8.66 -15.37
CA TRP A 261 27.53 -8.24 -16.28
C TRP A 261 26.16 -8.12 -15.62
N ARG A 262 25.99 -8.58 -14.36
CA ARG A 262 24.68 -8.67 -13.70
C ARG A 262 23.93 -7.33 -13.65
N ILE A 263 24.62 -6.25 -13.30
CA ILE A 263 24.04 -4.90 -13.24
C ILE A 263 23.58 -4.44 -14.63
N ALA A 264 24.43 -4.59 -15.64
CA ALA A 264 24.13 -4.16 -17.01
C ALA A 264 22.94 -4.94 -17.59
N VAL A 265 22.93 -6.27 -17.42
CA VAL A 265 21.84 -7.14 -17.89
C VAL A 265 20.54 -6.84 -17.17
N PHE A 266 20.56 -6.64 -15.84
CA PHE A 266 19.36 -6.29 -15.09
C PHE A 266 18.79 -4.94 -15.52
N THR A 267 19.65 -3.92 -15.64
CA THR A 267 19.24 -2.58 -16.07
C THR A 267 18.68 -2.59 -17.48
N GLY A 268 19.36 -3.26 -18.41
CA GLY A 268 18.90 -3.43 -19.79
C GLY A 268 17.55 -4.14 -19.86
N ALA A 269 17.37 -5.24 -19.11
CA ALA A 269 16.11 -5.99 -19.08
C ALA A 269 14.95 -5.13 -18.55
N ILE A 270 15.15 -4.37 -17.48
CA ILE A 270 14.11 -3.49 -16.94
C ILE A 270 13.79 -2.34 -17.90
N LEU A 271 14.79 -1.73 -18.55
CA LEU A 271 14.55 -0.68 -19.54
C LEU A 271 13.74 -1.19 -20.73
N VAL A 272 14.07 -2.37 -21.25
CA VAL A 272 13.31 -3.02 -22.31
C VAL A 272 11.88 -3.27 -21.87
N LEU A 273 11.67 -3.82 -20.66
CA LEU A 273 10.33 -4.07 -20.12
C LEU A 273 9.52 -2.78 -19.91
N ALA A 274 10.15 -1.70 -19.44
CA ALA A 274 9.50 -0.41 -19.26
C ALA A 274 9.10 0.21 -20.61
N LEU A 275 9.98 0.12 -21.62
CA LEU A 275 9.71 0.60 -22.97
C LEU A 275 8.58 -0.20 -23.62
N THR A 276 8.63 -1.54 -23.57
CA THR A 276 7.58 -2.40 -24.14
C THR A 276 6.26 -2.19 -23.43
N ALA A 277 6.25 -2.05 -22.09
CA ALA A 277 5.06 -1.69 -21.35
C ALA A 277 4.50 -0.35 -21.85
N ASN A 278 5.31 0.71 -21.94
CA ASN A 278 4.81 2.01 -22.40
C ASN A 278 4.28 1.96 -23.85
N LEU A 279 4.97 1.26 -24.75
CA LEU A 279 4.54 1.11 -26.15
C LEU A 279 3.23 0.33 -26.27
N THR A 280 3.08 -0.77 -25.53
CA THR A 280 1.82 -1.54 -25.53
C THR A 280 0.65 -0.73 -24.98
N VAL A 281 0.88 0.04 -23.91
CA VAL A 281 -0.11 0.98 -23.36
C VAL A 281 -0.52 2.04 -24.38
N LEU A 282 0.46 2.64 -25.07
CA LEU A 282 0.21 3.65 -26.09
C LEU A 282 -0.58 3.08 -27.27
N GLN A 283 -0.28 1.85 -27.71
CA GLN A 283 -1.01 1.19 -28.79
C GLN A 283 -2.46 0.86 -28.41
N ILE A 284 -2.70 0.32 -27.21
CA ILE A 284 -4.03 -0.16 -26.80
C ILE A 284 -4.93 1.01 -26.37
N LYS A 285 -4.37 2.00 -25.65
CA LYS A 285 -5.17 3.03 -24.97
C LYS A 285 -4.93 4.45 -25.47
N LYS A 286 -3.98 4.65 -26.39
CA LYS A 286 -3.62 5.97 -26.97
C LYS A 286 -3.20 7.01 -25.92
N ILE A 287 -2.77 6.56 -24.74
CA ILE A 287 -2.24 7.38 -23.64
C ILE A 287 -0.90 6.78 -23.21
N SER A 288 0.03 7.60 -22.71
CA SER A 288 1.29 7.09 -22.18
C SER A 288 1.16 6.65 -20.72
N LEU A 289 2.11 5.84 -20.22
CA LEU A 289 2.17 5.51 -18.79
C LEU A 289 2.41 6.75 -17.92
N TYR A 290 3.06 7.78 -18.46
CA TYR A 290 3.23 9.07 -17.80
C TYR A 290 1.87 9.76 -17.62
N ASP A 291 1.04 9.82 -18.66
CA ASP A 291 -0.29 10.43 -18.59
C ASP A 291 -1.20 9.71 -17.60
N VAL A 292 -1.12 8.37 -17.55
CA VAL A 292 -1.83 7.56 -16.54
C VAL A 292 -1.41 7.97 -15.12
N ALA A 293 -0.11 8.15 -14.89
CA ALA A 293 0.40 8.54 -13.58
C ALA A 293 0.05 9.99 -13.23
N VAL A 294 0.05 10.92 -14.20
CA VAL A 294 -0.43 12.30 -14.04
C VAL A 294 -1.92 12.33 -13.70
N GLY A 295 -2.74 11.55 -14.41
CA GLY A 295 -4.17 11.45 -14.14
C GLY A 295 -4.45 10.94 -12.73
N ARG A 296 -3.63 10.02 -12.22
CA ARG A 296 -3.70 9.56 -10.82
C ARG A 296 -3.31 10.65 -9.82
N LEU A 297 -2.23 11.39 -10.08
CA LEU A 297 -1.81 12.52 -9.25
C LEU A 297 -2.93 13.58 -9.16
N LEU A 298 -3.51 13.98 -10.29
CA LEU A 298 -4.55 15.00 -10.36
C LEU A 298 -5.82 14.57 -9.61
N ARG A 299 -6.24 13.31 -9.75
CA ARG A 299 -7.38 12.76 -8.98
C ARG A 299 -7.11 12.78 -7.48
N PHE A 300 -5.90 12.41 -7.07
CA PHE A 300 -5.55 12.41 -5.65
C PHE A 300 -5.53 13.84 -5.08
N ASP A 301 -4.97 14.81 -5.80
CA ASP A 301 -5.00 16.23 -5.40
C ASP A 301 -6.43 16.77 -5.35
N ASP A 302 -7.29 16.39 -6.30
CA ASP A 302 -8.69 16.78 -6.33
C ASP A 302 -9.45 16.27 -5.11
N VAL A 303 -9.31 14.98 -4.75
CA VAL A 303 -9.89 14.42 -3.52
C VAL A 303 -9.34 15.12 -2.28
N ALA A 304 -8.05 15.46 -2.26
CA ALA A 304 -7.41 16.12 -1.13
C ALA A 304 -7.88 17.57 -0.91
N LYS A 305 -8.34 18.27 -1.95
CA LYS A 305 -8.95 19.61 -1.84
C LYS A 305 -10.27 19.58 -1.09
N GLY A 306 -10.98 18.45 -1.09
CA GLY A 306 -12.32 18.33 -0.52
C GLY A 306 -13.35 19.12 -1.32
N GLY A 307 -14.43 19.52 -0.65
CA GLY A 307 -15.48 20.34 -1.26
C GLY A 307 -16.76 20.39 -0.44
N ILE A 308 -17.63 21.33 -0.81
CA ILE A 308 -19.00 21.43 -0.32
C ILE A 308 -19.91 20.84 -1.40
N PHE A 309 -20.68 19.82 -1.04
CA PHE A 309 -21.57 19.11 -1.95
C PHE A 309 -23.01 19.54 -1.70
N LEU A 310 -23.65 20.05 -2.74
CA LEU A 310 -25.00 20.57 -2.75
C LEU A 310 -25.83 19.76 -3.74
N THR A 311 -27.13 19.60 -3.51
CA THR A 311 -28.02 18.84 -4.40
C THR A 311 -29.33 19.58 -4.62
N ASP A 312 -29.85 19.46 -5.84
CA ASP A 312 -31.22 19.80 -6.20
C ASP A 312 -31.97 18.55 -6.68
N THR A 313 -33.08 18.71 -7.41
CA THR A 313 -33.89 17.61 -7.97
C THR A 313 -33.29 16.97 -9.22
N GLN A 314 -32.31 17.58 -9.87
CA GLN A 314 -31.78 17.19 -11.17
C GLN A 314 -30.28 16.87 -11.16
N GLN A 315 -29.52 17.41 -10.22
CA GLN A 315 -28.06 17.36 -10.21
C GLN A 315 -27.46 17.45 -8.79
N LEU A 316 -26.25 16.91 -8.69
CA LEU A 316 -25.33 17.08 -7.58
C LEU A 316 -24.25 18.09 -7.99
N ILE A 317 -24.01 19.10 -7.15
CA ILE A 317 -23.01 20.15 -7.35
C ILE A 317 -21.90 20.02 -6.30
N ARG A 318 -20.66 20.20 -6.72
CA ARG A 318 -19.49 20.37 -5.85
C ARG A 318 -18.86 21.73 -6.08
N VAL A 319 -18.69 22.45 -4.98
CA VAL A 319 -17.93 23.70 -4.89
C VAL A 319 -16.68 23.45 -4.07
N ASP A 320 -15.63 24.25 -4.30
CA ASP A 320 -14.43 24.25 -3.45
C ASP A 320 -14.81 24.43 -1.97
N TYR A 321 -13.95 23.93 -1.08
CA TYR A 321 -14.14 24.03 0.37
C TYR A 321 -13.92 25.48 0.86
N ASP A 322 -14.82 26.37 0.49
CA ASP A 322 -14.87 27.78 0.90
C ASP A 322 -16.33 28.24 1.00
N TRP A 323 -16.79 28.44 2.23
CA TRP A 323 -18.15 28.90 2.52
C TRP A 323 -18.43 30.31 1.99
N ASN A 324 -17.40 31.10 1.66
CA ASN A 324 -17.58 32.43 1.08
C ASN A 324 -18.12 32.37 -0.34
N LEU A 325 -18.03 31.23 -1.02
CA LEU A 325 -18.59 31.02 -2.36
C LEU A 325 -20.11 30.84 -2.34
N LEU A 326 -20.68 30.65 -1.15
CA LEU A 326 -22.10 30.38 -0.93
C LEU A 326 -22.77 31.54 -0.20
N SER A 327 -24.07 31.67 -0.40
CA SER A 327 -24.95 32.53 0.39
C SER A 327 -26.08 31.66 0.97
N LYS A 328 -26.44 31.87 2.25
CA LYS A 328 -27.53 31.14 2.88
C LYS A 328 -28.86 31.63 2.32
N ASP A 329 -29.75 30.70 2.00
CA ASP A 329 -31.12 31.05 1.65
C ASP A 329 -31.92 31.43 2.90
N SER A 330 -32.70 32.50 2.85
CA SER A 330 -33.40 33.06 4.02
C SER A 330 -34.50 32.14 4.55
N LEU A 331 -34.95 31.17 3.76
CA LEU A 331 -36.09 30.31 4.03
C LEU A 331 -35.75 28.98 4.73
N SER A 332 -34.48 28.54 4.75
CA SER A 332 -34.11 27.32 5.49
C SER A 332 -32.61 27.21 5.82
N LYS A 333 -32.30 26.62 6.99
CA LYS A 333 -30.91 26.54 7.52
C LYS A 333 -29.94 25.71 6.66
N ASN A 334 -30.45 24.83 5.78
CA ASN A 334 -29.64 23.89 4.99
C ASN A 334 -29.69 24.16 3.47
N HIS A 335 -30.26 25.28 3.02
CA HIS A 335 -30.25 25.65 1.61
C HIS A 335 -29.29 26.82 1.34
N PHE A 336 -28.60 26.71 0.21
CA PHE A 336 -27.53 27.61 -0.19
C PHE A 336 -27.70 28.02 -1.66
N LYS A 337 -27.40 29.27 -1.95
CA LYS A 337 -27.32 29.84 -3.29
C LYS A 337 -25.86 30.08 -3.65
N LEU A 338 -25.49 29.70 -4.88
CA LEU A 338 -24.16 29.96 -5.44
C LEU A 338 -24.01 31.46 -5.73
N LYS A 339 -22.88 32.07 -5.33
CA LYS A 339 -22.61 33.46 -5.71
C LYS A 339 -22.32 33.57 -7.20
N LYS A 340 -22.51 34.78 -7.74
CA LYS A 340 -22.18 35.08 -9.15
C LYS A 340 -20.67 34.92 -9.37
N GLY A 341 -20.30 34.21 -10.42
CA GLY A 341 -18.91 33.93 -10.79
C GLY A 341 -18.26 32.75 -10.06
N THR A 342 -18.98 32.05 -9.18
CA THR A 342 -18.47 30.85 -8.50
C THR A 342 -18.29 29.70 -9.51
N PRO A 343 -17.09 29.13 -9.67
CA PRO A 343 -16.91 27.91 -10.44
C PRO A 343 -17.42 26.70 -9.65
N TYR A 344 -18.03 25.74 -10.34
CA TYR A 344 -18.49 24.50 -9.72
C TYR A 344 -18.45 23.32 -10.69
N VAL A 345 -18.34 22.13 -10.13
CA VAL A 345 -18.46 20.84 -10.85
C VAL A 345 -19.85 20.29 -10.57
N TYR A 346 -20.50 19.66 -11.54
CA TYR A 346 -21.81 19.06 -11.34
C TYR A 346 -22.00 17.75 -12.09
N TRP A 347 -22.93 16.94 -11.60
CA TRP A 347 -23.34 15.66 -12.17
C TRP A 347 -24.85 15.61 -12.24
N GLU A 348 -25.41 15.42 -13.43
CA GLU A 348 -26.84 15.28 -13.63
C GLU A 348 -27.29 13.86 -13.26
N PHE A 349 -28.46 13.72 -12.64
CA PHE A 349 -28.97 12.39 -12.26
C PHE A 349 -29.36 11.52 -13.45
N SER A 350 -29.63 12.14 -14.61
CA SER A 350 -29.82 11.48 -15.91
C SER A 350 -28.52 10.89 -16.46
N HIS A 351 -27.37 11.54 -16.20
CA HIS A 351 -26.05 11.16 -16.74
C HIS A 351 -24.97 11.23 -15.65
N LYS A 352 -25.11 10.41 -14.60
CA LYS A 352 -24.26 10.44 -13.39
C LYS A 352 -22.77 10.23 -13.64
N ASN A 353 -22.40 9.64 -14.78
CA ASN A 353 -21.02 9.30 -15.12
C ASN A 353 -20.24 10.46 -15.76
N ASP A 354 -20.94 11.51 -16.20
CA ASP A 354 -20.30 12.64 -16.86
C ASP A 354 -19.98 13.74 -15.85
N THR A 355 -18.70 14.09 -15.73
CA THR A 355 -18.25 15.17 -14.85
C THR A 355 -18.29 16.48 -15.63
N LEU A 356 -19.32 17.29 -15.39
CA LEU A 356 -19.52 18.56 -16.05
C LEU A 356 -18.96 19.71 -15.20
N ARG A 357 -18.46 20.76 -15.85
CA ARG A 357 -17.83 21.91 -15.17
C ARG A 357 -18.43 23.21 -15.67
N ASN A 358 -18.84 24.04 -14.72
CA ASN A 358 -19.19 25.43 -14.97
C ASN A 358 -18.10 26.33 -14.39
N TYR A 359 -17.38 27.05 -15.27
CA TYR A 359 -16.30 27.93 -14.86
C TYR A 359 -16.77 29.29 -14.33
N PHE A 360 -18.02 29.67 -14.62
CA PHE A 360 -18.56 30.97 -14.22
C PHE A 360 -20.07 30.91 -14.03
N ASN A 361 -20.50 30.82 -12.77
CA ASN A 361 -21.91 30.80 -12.45
C ASN A 361 -22.61 32.16 -12.72
N THR A 362 -23.61 32.18 -13.58
CA THR A 362 -24.49 33.34 -13.81
C THR A 362 -25.79 33.26 -13.01
N ASN A 363 -26.19 32.06 -12.57
CA ASN A 363 -27.45 31.80 -11.90
C ASN A 363 -27.29 31.93 -10.38
N THR A 364 -27.86 32.99 -9.80
CA THR A 364 -27.83 33.25 -8.35
C THR A 364 -29.18 33.01 -7.68
N THR A 365 -30.19 32.56 -8.44
CA THR A 365 -31.56 32.37 -7.95
C THR A 365 -31.81 30.93 -7.51
N SER A 366 -31.17 29.95 -8.18
CA SER A 366 -31.28 28.53 -7.81
C SER A 366 -30.78 28.25 -6.39
N SER A 367 -31.62 27.59 -5.61
CA SER A 367 -31.35 27.19 -4.23
C SER A 367 -31.07 25.70 -4.17
N TYR A 368 -29.97 25.34 -3.52
CA TYR A 368 -29.50 23.96 -3.41
C TYR A 368 -29.46 23.52 -1.95
N SER A 369 -29.87 22.29 -1.69
CA SER A 369 -29.78 21.71 -0.35
C SER A 369 -28.38 21.18 -0.08
N LEU A 370 -27.88 21.32 1.15
CA LEU A 370 -26.59 20.76 1.55
C LEU A 370 -26.67 19.23 1.64
N ALA A 371 -25.91 18.53 0.81
CA ALA A 371 -25.81 17.07 0.83
C ALA A 371 -24.80 16.63 1.89
N TYR A 372 -23.52 17.00 1.71
CA TYR A 372 -22.45 16.70 2.66
C TYR A 372 -21.23 17.61 2.44
N VAL A 373 -20.30 17.57 3.38
CA VAL A 373 -19.09 18.41 3.36
C VAL A 373 -17.86 17.55 3.58
N ILE A 374 -16.88 17.71 2.70
CA ILE A 374 -15.57 17.06 2.83
C ILE A 374 -14.52 18.15 3.10
N PRO A 375 -13.91 18.20 4.29
CA PRO A 375 -12.89 19.19 4.61
C PRO A 375 -11.61 18.94 3.80
N LYS A 376 -10.88 20.02 3.53
CA LYS A 376 -9.55 19.95 2.91
C LYS A 376 -8.58 19.13 3.75
N ALA A 377 -7.81 18.28 3.11
CA ALA A 377 -6.81 17.46 3.79
C ALA A 377 -5.64 18.30 4.29
N GLY A 378 -5.36 18.27 5.60
CA GLY A 378 -4.26 19.02 6.23
C GLY A 378 -2.85 18.49 5.93
N SER A 379 -2.74 17.36 5.23
CA SER A 379 -1.47 16.68 4.91
C SER A 379 -1.18 16.64 3.40
N ASN A 380 -1.92 17.39 2.60
CA ASN A 380 -1.74 17.49 1.16
C ASN A 380 -0.42 18.21 0.82
N ILE A 381 0.24 17.74 -0.23
CA ILE A 381 1.54 18.23 -0.72
C ILE A 381 1.31 18.80 -2.12
N GLN A 382 1.73 20.04 -2.34
CA GLN A 382 1.68 20.61 -3.68
C GLN A 382 2.85 20.09 -4.53
N VAL A 383 2.57 19.15 -5.42
CA VAL A 383 3.53 18.65 -6.39
C VAL A 383 3.56 19.59 -7.60
N LYS A 384 4.60 20.45 -7.68
CA LYS A 384 4.79 21.33 -8.84
C LYS A 384 5.31 20.51 -10.03
N GLN A 385 4.56 20.51 -11.13
CA GLN A 385 4.97 19.90 -12.39
C GLN A 385 5.67 20.96 -13.25
N ASN A 386 7.00 20.99 -13.20
CA ASN A 386 7.81 21.90 -14.01
C ASN A 386 8.54 21.11 -15.11
N ASN A 387 9.71 20.56 -14.77
CA ASN A 387 10.56 19.76 -15.66
C ASN A 387 10.62 18.32 -15.13
N ALA A 388 10.73 17.32 -16.02
CA ALA A 388 10.83 15.90 -15.69
C ALA A 388 11.90 15.60 -14.62
N ALA A 389 13.10 16.19 -14.73
CA ALA A 389 14.16 16.01 -13.75
C ALA A 389 13.79 16.58 -12.36
N TYR A 390 13.14 17.75 -12.34
CA TYR A 390 12.69 18.38 -11.10
C TYR A 390 11.56 17.60 -10.44
N THR A 391 10.61 17.10 -11.24
CA THR A 391 9.53 16.22 -10.80
C THR A 391 10.08 14.92 -10.19
N LEU A 392 11.10 14.33 -10.80
CA LEU A 392 11.76 13.12 -10.29
C LEU A 392 12.39 13.36 -8.91
N LEU A 393 13.18 14.42 -8.78
CA LEU A 393 13.84 14.79 -7.53
C LEU A 393 12.83 15.13 -6.44
N ASN A 394 11.76 15.87 -6.76
CA ASN A 394 10.68 16.17 -5.82
C ASN A 394 9.96 14.91 -5.36
N SER A 395 9.70 13.96 -6.26
CA SER A 395 9.03 12.70 -5.93
C SER A 395 9.85 11.89 -4.91
N LEU A 396 11.17 11.84 -5.10
CA LEU A 396 12.08 11.23 -4.13
C LEU A 396 12.12 12.00 -2.82
N TYR A 397 12.21 13.34 -2.87
CA TYR A 397 12.18 14.17 -1.67
C TYR A 397 10.92 13.92 -0.84
N TYR A 398 9.75 13.93 -1.46
CA TYR A 398 8.49 13.70 -0.74
C TYR A 398 8.40 12.30 -0.15
N THR A 399 9.00 11.30 -0.81
CA THR A 399 8.94 9.91 -0.36
C THR A 399 10.05 9.53 0.60
N MET A 400 11.17 10.26 0.68
CA MET A 400 12.31 9.87 1.52
C MET A 400 12.61 10.86 2.63
N ALA A 401 12.34 12.15 2.40
CA ALA A 401 12.75 13.23 3.29
C ALA A 401 11.58 13.99 3.91
N TYR A 402 10.42 14.09 3.23
CA TYR A 402 9.26 14.80 3.75
C TYR A 402 8.38 13.95 4.68
N PRO A 403 7.92 14.47 5.83
CA PRO A 403 8.32 15.74 6.44
C PRO A 403 9.72 15.66 7.07
N LEU A 404 10.45 16.77 7.01
CA LEU A 404 11.66 16.98 7.83
C LEU A 404 11.27 17.43 9.23
N PHE A 405 12.16 17.28 10.22
CA PHE A 405 11.90 17.71 11.61
C PHE A 405 11.44 19.17 11.73
N VAL A 406 11.96 20.05 10.87
CA VAL A 406 11.61 21.48 10.80
C VAL A 406 10.19 21.74 10.26
N ASN A 407 9.66 20.84 9.44
CA ASN A 407 8.37 21.01 8.76
C ASN A 407 7.27 20.12 9.37
N ALA A 408 7.65 19.23 10.28
CA ALA A 408 6.74 18.28 10.91
C ALA A 408 5.73 18.99 11.81
N LYS A 409 4.46 18.67 11.61
CA LYS A 409 3.33 19.16 12.40
C LYS A 409 2.66 17.99 13.11
N GLY A 410 2.75 17.97 14.44
CA GLY A 410 2.16 16.93 15.29
C GLY A 410 3.02 15.66 15.42
N ALA A 411 2.67 14.84 16.41
CA ALA A 411 3.49 13.69 16.83
C ALA A 411 3.76 12.66 15.71
N VAL A 412 2.77 12.38 14.87
CA VAL A 412 2.89 11.40 13.76
C VAL A 412 3.91 11.86 12.72
N GLN A 413 3.95 13.17 12.41
CA GLN A 413 4.91 13.69 11.45
C GLN A 413 6.33 13.69 12.02
N TYR A 414 6.52 13.94 13.32
CA TYR A 414 7.84 13.82 13.94
C TYR A 414 8.37 12.37 13.93
N LEU A 415 7.51 11.38 14.18
CA LEU A 415 7.87 9.97 14.03
C LEU A 415 8.25 9.64 12.58
N ALA A 416 7.51 10.19 11.61
CA ALA A 416 7.84 10.06 10.19
C ALA A 416 9.20 10.71 9.84
N SER A 417 9.53 11.88 10.41
CA SER A 417 10.82 12.54 10.21
C SER A 417 12.00 11.70 10.72
N PHE A 418 11.84 11.00 11.85
CA PHE A 418 12.86 10.08 12.34
C PHE A 418 13.07 8.91 11.37
N GLU A 419 11.97 8.33 10.87
CA GLU A 419 12.04 7.28 9.84
C GLU A 419 12.73 7.77 8.55
N ASN A 420 12.40 8.99 8.11
CA ASN A 420 13.01 9.63 6.95
C ASN A 420 14.52 9.78 7.11
N LEU A 421 14.98 10.18 8.30
CA LEU A 421 16.41 10.28 8.59
C LEU A 421 17.11 8.93 8.43
N ILE A 422 16.50 7.83 8.91
CA ILE A 422 17.04 6.47 8.73
C ILE A 422 17.14 6.10 7.24
N LEU A 423 16.14 6.46 6.43
CA LEU A 423 16.17 6.20 4.98
C LEU A 423 17.29 6.99 4.29
N LEU A 424 17.48 8.27 4.64
CA LEU A 424 18.56 9.09 4.11
C LEU A 424 19.95 8.56 4.50
N LEU A 425 20.14 8.20 5.77
CA LEU A 425 21.37 7.58 6.26
C LEU A 425 21.64 6.25 5.54
N SER A 426 20.60 5.48 5.22
CA SER A 426 20.73 4.22 4.48
C SER A 426 21.25 4.46 3.06
N VAL A 427 20.78 5.51 2.37
CA VAL A 427 21.33 5.89 1.05
C VAL A 427 22.80 6.26 1.16
N LEU A 428 23.18 7.07 2.16
CA LEU A 428 24.57 7.48 2.37
C LEU A 428 25.48 6.28 2.64
N LEU A 429 25.03 5.33 3.46
CA LEU A 429 25.75 4.07 3.73
C LEU A 429 25.90 3.21 2.47
N ILE A 430 24.87 3.13 1.62
CA ILE A 430 24.93 2.42 0.34
C ILE A 430 25.96 3.08 -0.59
N ILE A 431 25.91 4.41 -0.75
CA ILE A 431 26.85 5.15 -1.61
C ILE A 431 28.27 4.94 -1.10
N SER A 432 28.51 5.17 0.19
CA SER A 432 29.82 4.99 0.82
C SER A 432 30.33 3.56 0.65
N GLY A 433 29.49 2.56 0.89
CA GLY A 433 29.82 1.15 0.70
C GLY A 433 30.13 0.79 -0.75
N CYS A 434 29.35 1.30 -1.71
CA CYS A 434 29.60 1.08 -3.14
C CYS A 434 30.92 1.70 -3.64
N LEU A 435 31.36 2.82 -3.05
CA LEU A 435 32.61 3.49 -3.41
C LEU A 435 33.84 2.83 -2.77
N SER A 436 33.69 2.27 -1.58
CA SER A 436 34.83 1.85 -0.74
C SER A 436 35.00 0.34 -0.57
N SER A 437 33.95 -0.46 -0.82
CA SER A 437 33.95 -1.91 -0.64
C SER A 437 34.30 -2.67 -1.92
N SER A 438 35.03 -3.77 -1.77
CA SER A 438 35.30 -4.75 -2.83
C SER A 438 34.20 -5.81 -2.99
N LYS A 439 33.16 -5.80 -2.14
CA LYS A 439 32.04 -6.73 -2.24
C LYS A 439 31.32 -6.61 -3.59
N GLU A 440 30.69 -7.71 -4.03
CA GLU A 440 29.82 -7.70 -5.19
C GLU A 440 28.67 -6.69 -5.00
N LYS A 441 28.51 -5.77 -5.96
CA LYS A 441 27.58 -4.63 -5.82
C LYS A 441 26.17 -4.93 -6.30
N PHE A 442 25.96 -6.03 -7.03
CA PHE A 442 24.67 -6.33 -7.67
C PHE A 442 23.50 -6.48 -6.69
N PRO A 443 23.60 -7.21 -5.55
CA PRO A 443 22.49 -7.29 -4.60
C PRO A 443 22.09 -5.92 -4.04
N THR A 444 23.05 -5.07 -3.68
CA THR A 444 22.75 -3.73 -3.18
C THR A 444 22.19 -2.82 -4.26
N TYR A 445 22.71 -2.89 -5.49
CA TYR A 445 22.16 -2.17 -6.63
C TYR A 445 20.70 -2.56 -6.86
N PHE A 446 20.38 -3.85 -6.82
CA PHE A 446 19.02 -4.35 -6.96
C PHE A 446 18.09 -3.81 -5.86
N PHE A 447 18.50 -3.88 -4.58
CA PHE A 447 17.70 -3.36 -3.48
C PHE A 447 17.46 -1.85 -3.56
N LEU A 448 18.48 -1.09 -3.96
CA LEU A 448 18.39 0.35 -4.19
C LEU A 448 17.43 0.64 -5.34
N PHE A 449 17.60 -0.03 -6.49
CA PHE A 449 16.75 0.11 -7.66
C PHE A 449 15.27 -0.16 -7.32
N LEU A 450 14.99 -1.33 -6.73
CA LEU A 450 13.63 -1.73 -6.35
C LEU A 450 12.96 -0.68 -5.46
N SER A 451 13.68 -0.18 -4.44
CA SER A 451 13.13 0.78 -3.49
C SER A 451 12.91 2.15 -4.14
N LEU A 452 13.91 2.68 -4.85
CA LEU A 452 13.84 4.01 -5.44
C LEU A 452 12.80 4.07 -6.56
N SER A 453 12.65 3.04 -7.39
CA SER A 453 11.63 3.00 -8.44
C SER A 453 10.21 3.14 -7.87
N ILE A 454 9.91 2.42 -6.78
CA ILE A 454 8.60 2.53 -6.13
C ILE A 454 8.46 3.84 -5.37
N PHE A 455 9.53 4.34 -4.73
CA PHE A 455 9.49 5.63 -4.07
C PHE A 455 9.20 6.77 -5.04
N MET A 456 9.83 6.76 -6.22
CA MET A 456 9.56 7.72 -7.29
C MET A 456 8.10 7.66 -7.72
N LEU A 457 7.57 6.47 -7.97
CA LEU A 457 6.18 6.30 -8.38
C LEU A 457 5.18 6.80 -7.32
N ILE A 458 5.42 6.47 -6.04
CA ILE A 458 4.57 6.91 -4.93
C ILE A 458 4.62 8.43 -4.77
N GLY A 459 5.82 9.02 -4.74
CA GLY A 459 6.00 10.46 -4.59
C GLY A 459 5.42 11.26 -5.75
N PHE A 460 5.40 10.67 -6.95
CA PHE A 460 4.79 11.30 -8.12
C PHE A 460 3.26 11.21 -8.09
N THR A 461 2.69 10.07 -7.68
CA THR A 461 1.25 9.81 -7.83
C THR A 461 0.41 10.09 -6.58
N THR A 462 1.04 10.24 -5.42
CA THR A 462 0.36 10.33 -4.11
C THR A 462 0.80 11.60 -3.36
N PRO A 463 0.17 12.76 -3.60
CA PRO A 463 0.52 14.04 -2.97
C PRO A 463 0.06 14.14 -1.50
N ASN A 464 0.16 13.10 -0.68
CA ASN A 464 -0.26 13.14 0.73
C ASN A 464 0.76 12.45 1.62
N SER A 465 1.32 13.19 2.59
CA SER A 465 2.42 12.68 3.43
C SER A 465 2.06 11.43 4.23
N GLY A 466 0.85 11.35 4.78
CA GLY A 466 0.38 10.16 5.51
C GLY A 466 0.22 8.95 4.59
N ALA A 467 -0.33 9.15 3.39
CA ALA A 467 -0.47 8.10 2.40
C ALA A 467 0.88 7.62 1.84
N ILE A 468 1.82 8.54 1.58
CA ILE A 468 3.19 8.23 1.17
C ILE A 468 3.87 7.32 2.20
N LEU A 469 3.84 7.70 3.49
CA LEU A 469 4.46 6.92 4.57
C LEU A 469 3.91 5.49 4.61
N ARG A 470 2.59 5.34 4.47
CA ARG A 470 1.93 4.03 4.40
C ARG A 470 2.35 3.22 3.16
N TYR A 471 2.29 3.83 1.99
CA TYR A 471 2.50 3.12 0.72
C TYR A 471 3.94 2.72 0.49
N ARG A 472 4.91 3.50 0.99
CA ARG A 472 6.34 3.21 0.83
C ARG A 472 6.83 2.14 1.81
N ALA A 473 6.14 1.94 2.94
CA ALA A 473 6.61 1.12 4.05
C ALA A 473 7.04 -0.31 3.65
N PRO A 474 6.31 -1.04 2.79
CA PRO A 474 6.74 -2.37 2.36
C PRO A 474 8.04 -2.39 1.56
N MET A 475 8.38 -1.30 0.86
CA MET A 475 9.61 -1.20 0.05
C MET A 475 10.80 -0.64 0.83
N ALA A 476 10.55 0.17 1.86
CA ALA A 476 11.59 0.77 2.69
C ALA A 476 12.59 -0.25 3.27
N ILE A 477 12.11 -1.45 3.63
CA ILE A 477 12.96 -2.52 4.17
C ILE A 477 14.07 -2.96 3.21
N PHE A 478 13.87 -2.85 1.88
CA PHE A 478 14.91 -3.22 0.91
C PHE A 478 16.00 -2.16 0.84
N LEU A 479 15.67 -0.88 0.98
CA LEU A 479 16.67 0.17 1.13
C LEU A 479 17.53 -0.07 2.38
N LEU A 480 16.91 -0.42 3.51
CA LEU A 480 17.62 -0.77 4.74
C LEU A 480 18.47 -2.03 4.56
N ALA A 481 17.97 -3.02 3.81
CA ALA A 481 18.72 -4.23 3.47
C ALA A 481 19.99 -3.89 2.65
N GLY A 482 19.88 -2.99 1.68
CA GLY A 482 21.02 -2.47 0.92
C GLY A 482 22.07 -1.81 1.81
N ALA A 483 21.64 -1.01 2.80
CA ALA A 483 22.57 -0.42 3.77
C ALA A 483 23.21 -1.49 4.67
N LEU A 484 22.40 -2.44 5.19
CA LEU A 484 22.85 -3.53 6.05
C LEU A 484 23.94 -4.39 5.40
N TYR A 485 23.88 -4.58 4.06
CA TYR A 485 24.89 -5.30 3.29
C TYR A 485 26.32 -4.77 3.52
N PHE A 486 26.46 -3.44 3.68
CA PHE A 486 27.75 -2.76 3.85
C PHE A 486 28.14 -2.45 5.30
N VAL A 487 27.29 -2.66 6.30
CA VAL A 487 27.56 -2.27 7.71
C VAL A 487 28.86 -2.86 8.29
N ASP A 488 29.32 -4.05 7.89
CA ASP A 488 30.56 -4.63 8.46
C ASP A 488 31.81 -3.92 7.96
N PHE A 489 31.73 -3.30 6.78
CA PHE A 489 32.85 -2.55 6.21
C PHE A 489 33.32 -1.44 7.16
N PHE A 490 32.38 -0.81 7.86
CA PHE A 490 32.69 0.23 8.85
C PHE A 490 33.34 -0.33 10.13
N LYS A 491 33.03 -1.57 10.52
CA LYS A 491 33.66 -2.23 11.68
C LYS A 491 35.12 -2.62 11.39
N ILE A 492 35.44 -3.02 10.16
CA ILE A 492 36.79 -3.49 9.79
C ILE A 492 37.81 -2.33 9.73
N LYS A 493 37.38 -1.09 9.45
CA LYS A 493 38.29 0.08 9.45
C LYS A 493 38.79 0.48 10.84
N GLN A 494 38.11 0.13 11.93
CA GLN A 494 38.57 0.40 13.29
C GLN A 494 39.58 -0.63 13.83
N GLY A 495 39.80 -1.75 13.11
CA GLY A 495 40.76 -2.79 13.50
C GLY A 495 42.18 -2.64 12.91
N LYS A 496 42.48 -1.54 12.20
CA LYS A 496 43.83 -1.21 11.70
C LYS A 496 44.39 0.02 12.42
N LEU A 497 44.48 -0.05 13.73
CA LEU A 497 45.46 0.69 14.51
C LEU A 497 46.38 -0.36 15.16
N ARG A 498 47.39 -0.76 14.39
CA ARG A 498 48.60 -1.37 14.96
C ARG A 498 49.42 -0.22 15.52
N PHE A 499 49.60 -0.20 16.83
CA PHE A 499 50.86 0.23 17.42
C PHE A 499 51.59 -1.04 17.85
#